data_AF-A0A4Z2H909-F1
#
_entry.id   AF-A0A4Z2H909-F1
#
_cell.length_a   1.000
_cell.length_b   1.000
_cell.length_c   1.000
_cell.angle_alpha   90.00
_cell.angle_beta   90.00
_cell.angle_gamma   90.00
#
_symmetry.space_group_name_H-M   'P 1'
#
loop_
_entity.id
_entity.type
_entity.pdbx_description
1 polymer ?
#
loop_
_entity_poly.entity_id
_entity_poly.type
_entity_poly.pdbx_seq_one_letter_code
_entity_poly.pdbx_strand_id
1 'polypeptide(L)'
;MTSIFEKTTRNSGIIGGKFLKKKRIVKPGSTVDNPEFYSPADFAIGATVEVFGHRFVLTDADRYVLEYLEANAGPIPLQTLDSLRQKLNVGTANNQPADQNGHDVAEPSS
;
A
#
# COMPACT_ATOMS: atom_id res chain seq x y z
N MET A 1 -6.15 7.88 13.52
CA MET A 1 -5.63 7.23 14.75
C MET A 1 -5.04 5.89 14.34
N THR A 2 -3.96 5.46 14.99
CA THR A 2 -3.18 4.28 14.59
C THR A 2 -3.06 3.31 15.76
N SER A 3 -3.08 2.02 15.46
CA SER A 3 -2.86 0.92 16.41
C SER A 3 -1.92 -0.09 15.77
N ILE A 4 -1.04 -0.70 16.56
CA ILE A 4 -0.01 -1.63 16.08
C ILE A 4 -0.17 -2.95 16.82
N PHE A 5 -0.15 -4.03 16.07
CA PHE A 5 -0.30 -5.39 16.58
C PHE A 5 0.80 -6.28 16.03
N GLU A 6 1.35 -7.12 16.90
CA GLU A 6 2.27 -8.18 16.54
C GLU A 6 1.50 -9.46 16.26
N LYS A 7 1.81 -10.11 15.14
CA LYS A 7 1.21 -11.39 14.75
C LYS A 7 1.75 -12.50 15.65
N THR A 8 0.85 -13.21 16.34
CA THR A 8 1.22 -14.39 17.12
C THR A 8 1.78 -15.48 16.22
N THR A 9 3.02 -15.91 16.49
CA THR A 9 3.69 -16.99 15.75
C THR A 9 4.04 -18.13 16.69
N ARG A 10 3.70 -19.37 16.32
CA ARG A 10 4.01 -20.56 17.15
C ARG A 10 5.52 -20.71 17.30
N ASN A 11 5.96 -21.13 18.48
CA ASN A 11 7.38 -21.32 18.83
C ASN A 11 8.25 -20.05 18.77
N SER A 12 7.65 -18.85 18.78
CA SER A 12 8.41 -17.59 18.82
C SER A 12 8.94 -17.23 20.22
N GLY A 13 8.36 -17.83 21.27
CA GLY A 13 8.65 -17.42 22.66
C GLY A 13 8.07 -16.04 23.03
N ILE A 14 7.35 -15.39 22.11
CA ILE A 14 6.77 -14.06 22.30
C ILE A 14 5.24 -14.19 22.38
N ILE A 15 4.65 -13.55 23.39
CA ILE A 15 3.21 -13.39 23.46
C ILE A 15 2.85 -12.25 22.50
N GLY A 16 2.40 -12.62 21.30
CA GLY A 16 1.89 -11.67 20.30
C GLY A 16 0.68 -10.89 20.82
N GLY A 17 0.21 -9.93 20.03
CA GLY A 17 -0.95 -9.11 20.38
C GLY A 17 -0.67 -7.63 20.24
N LYS A 18 -1.17 -6.82 21.17
CA LYS A 18 -1.21 -5.37 21.02
C LYS A 18 0.13 -4.73 21.40
N PHE A 19 0.88 -4.29 20.39
CA PHE A 19 2.08 -3.48 20.59
C PHE A 19 1.72 -2.05 20.98
N LEU A 20 0.77 -1.43 20.26
CA LEU A 20 0.32 -0.06 20.53
C LEU A 20 -1.21 0.04 20.54
N LYS A 21 -1.76 0.56 21.64
CA LYS A 21 -3.17 0.95 21.75
C LYS A 21 -3.49 2.11 20.79
N LYS A 22 -4.73 2.13 20.28
CA LYS A 22 -5.23 3.16 19.34
C LYS A 22 -4.91 4.57 19.86
N LYS A 23 -4.01 5.27 19.19
CA LYS A 23 -3.55 6.61 19.58
C LYS A 23 -3.23 7.45 18.32
N ARG A 24 -3.24 8.77 18.45
CA ARG A 24 -2.66 9.65 17.42
C ARG A 24 -1.15 9.69 17.62
N ILE A 25 -0.40 9.43 16.55
CA ILE A 25 1.06 9.39 16.56
C ILE A 25 1.57 10.67 15.90
N VAL A 26 2.47 11.36 16.60
CA VAL A 26 3.14 12.57 16.10
C VAL A 26 4.31 12.19 15.19
N LYS A 27 4.54 12.97 14.14
CA LYS A 27 5.68 12.80 13.25
C LYS A 27 6.98 13.24 13.95
N PRO A 28 8.12 12.60 13.65
CA PRO A 28 9.41 13.09 14.11
C PRO A 28 9.66 14.51 13.58
N GLY A 29 10.22 15.38 14.41
CA GLY A 29 10.48 16.79 14.05
C GLY A 29 9.28 17.74 14.24
N SER A 30 8.11 17.25 14.65
CA SER A 30 7.00 18.12 15.05
C SER A 30 7.27 18.81 16.39
N THR A 31 6.77 20.03 16.56
CA THR A 31 6.92 20.80 17.80
C THR A 31 5.72 20.59 18.72
N VAL A 32 5.90 20.87 20.02
CA VAL A 32 4.79 20.81 21.00
C VAL A 32 3.69 21.80 20.65
N ASP A 33 4.06 22.96 20.11
CA ASP A 33 3.13 24.03 19.74
C ASP A 33 2.41 23.78 18.41
N ASN A 34 3.02 23.00 17.50
CA ASN A 34 2.42 22.60 16.23
C ASN A 34 2.64 21.10 15.95
N PRO A 35 1.85 20.21 16.58
CA PRO A 35 2.00 18.78 16.42
C PRO A 35 1.45 18.31 15.07
N GLU A 36 2.33 17.79 14.22
CA GLU A 36 1.95 17.09 13.00
C GLU A 36 1.75 15.61 13.28
N PHE A 37 0.65 15.05 12.78
CA PHE A 37 0.31 13.65 13.00
C PHE A 37 0.45 12.85 11.72
N TYR A 38 0.81 11.58 11.86
CA TYR A 38 0.77 10.66 10.73
C TYR A 38 -0.65 10.57 10.14
N SER A 39 -0.69 10.60 8.82
CA SER A 39 -1.86 10.55 7.98
C SER A 39 -1.71 9.39 6.97
N PRO A 40 -2.79 8.94 6.31
CA PRO A 40 -2.70 7.91 5.27
C PRO A 40 -1.65 8.20 4.18
N ALA A 41 -1.41 9.48 3.88
CA ALA A 41 -0.40 9.92 2.92
C ALA A 41 1.04 9.50 3.27
N ASP A 42 1.34 9.30 4.56
CA ASP A 42 2.67 8.97 5.06
C ASP A 42 2.99 7.46 5.00
N PHE A 43 2.02 6.61 4.66
CA PHE A 43 2.14 5.14 4.70
C PHE A 43 2.44 4.55 3.31
N ALA A 44 3.52 4.98 2.67
CA ALA A 44 4.02 4.38 1.44
C ALA A 44 4.80 3.09 1.68
N ILE A 45 4.81 2.17 0.72
CA ILE A 45 5.64 0.96 0.81
C ILE A 45 7.11 1.38 0.76
N GLY A 46 7.90 0.86 1.70
CA GLY A 46 9.29 1.25 1.94
C GLY A 46 9.46 2.45 2.89
N ALA A 47 8.39 3.16 3.24
CA ALA A 47 8.48 4.26 4.19
C ALA A 47 8.81 3.76 5.60
N THR A 48 9.56 4.57 6.34
CA THR A 48 9.87 4.32 7.75
C THR A 48 9.01 5.22 8.62
N VAL A 49 8.20 4.60 9.48
CA VAL A 49 7.33 5.27 10.45
C VAL A 49 7.95 5.14 11.84
N GLU A 50 8.26 6.27 12.46
CA GLU A 50 8.76 6.32 13.82
C GLU A 50 7.61 6.49 14.83
N VAL A 51 7.58 5.62 15.83
CA VAL A 51 6.54 5.55 16.86
C VAL A 51 7.20 5.31 18.22
N PHE A 52 7.22 6.32 19.08
CA PHE A 52 7.80 6.26 20.44
C PHE A 52 9.21 5.66 20.49
N GLY A 53 10.10 6.07 19.58
CA GLY A 53 11.49 5.58 19.50
C GLY A 53 11.65 4.26 18.74
N HIS A 54 10.57 3.61 18.31
CA HIS A 54 10.61 2.44 17.45
C HIS A 54 10.41 2.83 15.99
N ARG A 55 11.24 2.29 15.09
CA ARG A 55 11.14 2.52 13.64
C ARG A 55 10.55 1.30 12.96
N PHE A 56 9.45 1.50 12.24
CA PHE A 56 8.76 0.46 11.48
C PHE A 56 8.94 0.73 9.99
N VAL A 57 9.42 -0.25 9.24
CA VAL A 57 9.44 -0.18 7.78
C VAL A 57 8.16 -0.83 7.26
N LEU A 58 7.42 -0.10 6.44
CA LEU A 58 6.22 -0.62 5.79
C LEU A 58 6.63 -1.49 4.62
N THR A 59 6.44 -2.80 4.74
CA THR A 59 6.88 -3.77 3.73
C THR A 59 5.77 -4.22 2.79
N ASP A 60 4.52 -4.05 3.20
CA ASP A 60 3.35 -4.54 2.48
C ASP A 60 2.06 -3.77 2.87
N ALA A 61 1.03 -3.94 2.06
CA ALA A 61 -0.32 -3.44 2.31
C ALA A 61 -1.37 -4.42 1.75
N ASP A 62 -2.58 -4.39 2.32
CA ASP A 62 -3.71 -5.14 1.76
C ASP A 62 -4.27 -4.43 0.52
N ARG A 63 -4.88 -5.17 -0.40
CA ARG A 63 -5.55 -4.64 -1.59
C ARG A 63 -6.63 -3.63 -1.23
N TYR A 64 -7.37 -3.86 -0.15
CA TYR A 64 -8.37 -2.91 0.35
C TYR A 64 -7.76 -1.54 0.67
N VAL A 65 -6.52 -1.49 1.16
CA VAL A 65 -5.83 -0.23 1.48
C VAL A 65 -5.59 0.57 0.20
N LEU A 66 -5.16 -0.08 -0.89
CA LEU A 66 -4.96 0.59 -2.17
C LEU A 66 -6.28 1.18 -2.68
N GLU A 67 -7.34 0.38 -2.74
CA GLU A 67 -8.66 0.83 -3.22
C GLU A 67 -9.20 2.01 -2.39
N TYR A 68 -9.01 1.96 -1.07
CA TYR A 68 -9.38 3.05 -0.18
C TYR A 68 -8.58 4.34 -0.46
N LEU A 69 -7.26 4.23 -0.66
CA LEU A 69 -6.41 5.40 -0.93
C LEU A 69 -6.69 5.99 -2.32
N GLU A 70 -7.00 5.16 -3.32
CA GLU A 70 -7.38 5.62 -4.67
C GLU A 70 -8.72 6.34 -4.66
N ALA A 71 -9.71 5.82 -3.92
CA ALA A 71 -11.01 6.49 -3.76
C ALA A 71 -10.90 7.83 -3.01
N ASN A 72 -9.86 8.01 -2.19
CA ASN A 72 -9.61 9.21 -1.39
C ASN A 72 -8.32 9.91 -1.84
N ALA A 73 -7.99 9.89 -3.14
CA ALA A 73 -6.67 10.26 -3.65
C ALA A 73 -6.28 11.75 -3.49
N GLY A 74 -7.24 12.65 -3.24
CA GLY A 74 -6.98 14.11 -3.19
C GLY A 74 -5.76 14.54 -2.36
N PRO A 75 -5.68 14.17 -1.07
CA PRO A 75 -4.53 14.47 -0.21
C PRO A 75 -3.39 13.43 -0.26
N ILE A 76 -3.48 12.40 -1.11
CA ILE A 76 -2.52 11.29 -1.12
C ILE A 76 -1.44 11.52 -2.19
N PRO A 77 -0.15 11.55 -1.82
CA PRO A 77 0.93 11.66 -2.79
C PRO A 77 0.93 10.50 -3.78
N LEU A 78 1.18 10.80 -5.06
CA LEU A 78 1.22 9.78 -6.12
C LEU A 78 2.25 8.67 -5.82
N GLN A 79 3.41 9.05 -5.31
CA GLN A 79 4.46 8.11 -4.85
C GLN A 79 3.93 7.06 -3.87
N THR A 80 3.00 7.44 -2.99
CA THR A 80 2.39 6.52 -2.04
C THR A 80 1.54 5.50 -2.79
N LEU A 81 0.64 5.95 -3.66
CA LEU A 81 -0.22 5.05 -4.46
C LEU A 81 0.60 4.11 -5.35
N ASP A 82 1.62 4.63 -6.03
CA ASP A 82 2.43 3.84 -6.95
C ASP A 82 3.23 2.76 -6.21
N SER A 83 3.74 3.07 -5.02
CA SER A 83 4.42 2.08 -4.18
C SER A 83 3.49 0.91 -3.79
N LEU A 84 2.21 1.19 -3.52
CA LEU A 84 1.21 0.15 -3.23
C LEU A 84 0.85 -0.65 -4.48
N ARG A 85 0.64 0.01 -5.63
CA ARG A 85 0.32 -0.65 -6.91
C ARG A 85 1.41 -1.62 -7.34
N GLN A 86 2.67 -1.17 -7.25
CA GLN A 86 3.84 -1.99 -7.54
C GLN A 86 3.91 -3.19 -6.58
N LYS A 87 3.71 -2.96 -5.28
CA LYS A 87 3.79 -4.03 -4.28
C LYS A 87 2.71 -5.09 -4.46
N LEU A 88 1.50 -4.68 -4.80
CA LEU A 88 0.35 -5.55 -5.03
C LEU A 88 0.34 -6.20 -6.42
N ASN A 89 1.37 -5.95 -7.26
CA ASN A 89 1.43 -6.39 -8.66
C ASN A 89 0.15 -6.04 -9.43
N VAL A 90 -0.43 -4.87 -9.17
CA VAL A 90 -1.54 -4.34 -9.98
C VAL A 90 -0.96 -3.79 -11.27
N GLY A 91 -0.29 -4.67 -12.03
CA GLY A 91 -0.02 -4.48 -13.44
C GLY A 91 -1.25 -4.94 -14.19
N THR A 92 -1.97 -3.99 -14.79
CA THR A 92 -2.87 -4.14 -15.93
C THR A 92 -3.25 -5.59 -16.28
N ALA A 93 -4.10 -6.24 -15.48
CA ALA A 93 -4.78 -7.45 -15.90
C ALA A 93 -5.94 -7.03 -16.82
N ASN A 94 -5.64 -6.60 -18.06
CA ASN A 94 -6.64 -6.39 -19.12
C ASN A 94 -6.00 -6.50 -20.51
N ASN A 95 -6.30 -7.64 -21.16
CA ASN A 95 -6.55 -7.84 -22.60
C ASN A 95 -5.47 -7.46 -23.62
N GLN A 96 -4.63 -8.43 -24.00
CA GLN A 96 -4.24 -8.57 -25.41
C GLN A 96 -5.46 -9.13 -26.16
N PRO A 97 -6.04 -8.43 -27.15
CA PRO A 97 -6.90 -9.12 -28.12
C PRO A 97 -6.01 -10.12 -28.85
N ALA A 98 -6.41 -11.39 -28.84
CA ALA A 98 -5.84 -12.40 -29.72
C ALA A 98 -6.01 -11.87 -31.16
N ASP A 99 -4.88 -11.67 -31.83
CA ASP A 99 -4.81 -11.29 -33.23
C ASP A 99 -5.49 -12.40 -34.07
N GLN A 100 -6.78 -12.21 -34.37
CA GLN A 100 -7.49 -12.96 -35.40
C GLN A 100 -7.28 -12.24 -36.73
N ASN A 101 -6.20 -12.58 -37.41
CA ASN A 101 -6.06 -12.28 -38.84
C ASN A 101 -5.90 -13.60 -39.60
N GLY A 102 -7.02 -14.31 -39.74
CA GLY A 102 -7.21 -15.29 -40.80
C GLY A 102 -7.34 -14.51 -42.12
N HIS A 103 -6.30 -14.59 -42.95
CA HIS A 103 -6.32 -14.00 -44.28
C HIS A 103 -7.06 -14.95 -45.22
N ASP A 104 -8.39 -14.80 -45.29
CA ASP A 104 -9.20 -15.34 -46.38
C ASP A 104 -8.87 -14.55 -47.65
N VAL A 105 -8.07 -15.15 -48.54
CA VAL A 105 -7.88 -14.65 -49.90
C VAL A 105 -8.66 -15.56 -50.84
N ALA A 106 -9.69 -14.97 -51.42
CA ALA A 106 -10.63 -15.55 -52.36
C ALA A 106 -9.96 -16.21 -53.57
N GLU A 107 -10.60 -17.26 -54.06
CA GLU A 107 -10.42 -17.79 -55.43
C GLU A 107 -10.47 -16.67 -56.48
N PRO A 108 -9.68 -16.81 -57.56
CA PRO A 108 -10.13 -16.38 -58.86
C PRO A 108 -10.28 -17.57 -59.81
N SER A 109 -11.46 -17.63 -60.43
CA SER A 109 -11.82 -18.53 -61.52
C SER A 109 -10.88 -18.41 -62.73
N SER A 110 -10.50 -19.56 -63.31
CA SER A 110 -10.26 -19.75 -64.75
C SER A 110 -10.26 -21.25 -65.08
#